data_AF-A0A966RGI4-F1
#
_entry.id   AF-A0A966RGI4-F1
#
_cell.length_a   1.000
_cell.length_b   1.000
_cell.length_c   1.000
_cell.angle_alpha   90.00
_cell.angle_beta   90.00
_cell.angle_gamma   90.00
#
_symmetry.space_group_name_H-M   'P 1'
#
loop_
_entity.id
_entity.type
_entity.pdbx_description
1 polymer ?
#
loop_
_entity_poly.entity_id
_entity_poly.type
_entity_poly.pdbx_seq_one_letter_code
_entity_poly.pdbx_strand_id
1 'polypeptide(L)' 'MKKILVVGGAGYIGAHIAWLLQEGGYQVRIYDDFSNGLKSRV' A
#
# COMPACT_ATOMS: atom_id res chain seq x y z
N MET A 1 17.61 -0.02 3.76
CA MET A 1 16.18 0.24 3.45
C MET A 1 15.32 -0.69 4.30
N LYS A 2 14.37 -0.16 5.08
CA LYS A 2 13.40 -0.99 5.82
C LYS A 2 12.29 -1.45 4.87
N LYS A 3 11.86 -2.71 5.00
CA LYS A 3 10.77 -3.29 4.21
C LYS A 3 9.48 -3.24 5.00
N ILE A 4 8.38 -2.80 4.39
CA ILE A 4 7.06 -2.70 5.02
C ILE A 4 6.03 -3.45 4.18
N LEU A 5 5.20 -4.24 4.85
CA LEU A 5 4.01 -4.87 4.29
C LEU A 5 2.78 -4.04 4.65
N VAL A 6 2.02 -3.62 3.65
CA VAL A 6 0.72 -2.96 3.84
C VAL A 6 -0.37 -3.94 3.43
N VAL A 7 -1.17 -4.38 4.42
CA VAL A 7 -2.35 -5.22 4.19
C VAL A 7 -3.56 -4.30 3.95
N GLY A 8 -4.39 -4.61 2.95
CA GLY A 8 -5.50 -3.72 2.56
C GLY A 8 -5.04 -2.47 1.80
N GLY A 9 -3.87 -2.54 1.15
CA GLY A 9 -3.22 -1.41 0.48
C GLY A 9 -3.97 -0.85 -0.74
N ALA A 10 -4.95 -1.56 -1.30
CA ALA A 10 -5.81 -1.04 -2.37
C ALA A 10 -7.04 -0.27 -1.85
N GLY A 11 -7.26 -0.25 -0.53
CA GLY A 11 -8.25 0.60 0.14
C GLY A 11 -7.85 2.08 0.15
N TYR A 12 -8.78 2.96 0.54
CA TYR A 12 -8.53 4.43 0.56
C TYR A 12 -7.34 4.81 1.46
N ILE A 13 -7.34 4.30 2.70
CA ILE A 13 -6.29 4.56 3.67
C ILE A 13 -5.01 3.81 3.28
N GLY A 14 -5.13 2.53 2.94
CA GLY A 14 -3.99 1.69 2.59
C GLY A 14 -3.15 2.26 1.44
N ALA A 15 -3.81 2.77 0.39
CA ALA A 15 -3.13 3.34 -0.77
C ALA A 15 -2.38 4.63 -0.42
N HIS A 16 -2.99 5.51 0.38
CA HIS A 16 -2.33 6.74 0.84
C HIS A 16 -1.13 6.44 1.75
N ILE A 17 -1.25 5.47 2.65
CA ILE A 17 -0.12 5.08 3.51
C ILE A 17 1.00 4.43 2.68
N ALA A 18 0.67 3.55 1.72
CA ALA A 18 1.67 2.96 0.84
C ALA A 18 2.45 4.04 0.05
N TRP A 19 1.74 5.05 -0.46
CA TRP A 19 2.36 6.21 -1.12
C TRP A 19 3.29 6.99 -0.20
N LEU A 20 2.84 7.37 1.01
CA LEU A 20 3.66 8.09 1.99
C LEU A 20 4.91 7.31 2.42
N LEU A 21 4.78 5.99 2.58
CA LEU A 21 5.92 5.13 2.89
C LEU A 21 6.92 5.08 1.72
N GLN A 22 6.44 5.04 0.48
CA GLN A 22 7.30 5.07 -0.68
C GLN A 22 8.06 6.40 -0.79
N GLU A 23 7.38 7.53 -0.60
CA GLU A 23 7.98 8.87 -0.52
C GLU A 23 9.02 8.96 0.61
N GLY A 24 8.77 8.28 1.73
CA GLY A 24 9.72 8.17 2.86
C GLY A 24 10.94 7.26 2.60
N GLY A 25 11.10 6.71 1.39
CA GLY A 25 12.23 5.86 1.01
C GLY A 25 12.14 4.41 1.51
N TYR A 26 10.95 3.98 1.93
CA TYR A 26 10.72 2.59 2.35
C TYR A 26 10.45 1.68 1.15
N GLN A 27 10.85 0.42 1.27
CA GLN A 27 10.44 -0.60 0.30
C GLN A 27 9.09 -1.16 0.72
N VAL A 28 8.03 -0.84 -0.03
CA VAL A 28 6.66 -1.23 0.29
C VAL A 28 6.24 -2.44 -0.54
N ARG A 29 5.57 -3.39 0.10
CA ARG A 29 4.80 -4.45 -0.58
C ARG A 29 3.37 -4.39 -0.11
N ILE A 30 2.43 -4.43 -1.05
CA ILE A 30 1.00 -4.45 -0.77
C ILE A 30 0.49 -5.89 -0.84
N TYR A 31 -0.34 -6.26 0.13
CA TYR A 31 -1.15 -7.48 0.08
C TYR A 31 -2.62 -7.09 0.22
N ASP A 32 -3.40 -7.39 -0.81
CA ASP A 32 -4.81 -7.01 -0.90
C ASP A 32 -5.56 -8.07 -1.70
N ASP A 33 -6.78 -8.36 -1.28
CA ASP A 33 -7.68 -9.32 -1.96
C ASP A 33 -8.64 -8.64 -2.94
N PHE A 34 -8.63 -7.30 -2.98
CA PHE A 34 -9.51 -6.45 -3.78
C PHE A 34 -11.01 -6.64 -3.49
N SER A 35 -11.38 -7.13 -2.30
CA SER A 35 -12.78 -7.24 -1.89
C SER A 35 -13.50 -5.89 -1.88
N ASN A 36 -12.79 -4.83 -1.46
CA ASN A 36 -13.24 -3.43 -1.45
C ASN A 36 -12.20 -2.46 -2.04
N GLY A 37 -11.04 -2.98 -2.45
CA GLY A 37 -9.93 -2.22 -3.00
C GLY A 37 -10.02 -2.04 -4.51
N LEU A 38 -9.36 -1.01 -5.04
CA LEU A 38 -9.29 -0.78 -6.49
C LEU A 38 -7.90 -1.13 -7.01
N LYS A 39 -7.83 -1.94 -8.07
CA LYS A 39 -6.55 -2.27 -8.74
C LYS A 39 -5.79 -1.05 -9.26
N SER A 40 -6.48 0.07 -9.54
CA SER A 40 -5.86 1.33 -9.96
C SER A 40 -5.15 2.09 -8.84
N ARG A 41 -5.27 1.65 -7.58
CA ARG A 41 -4.65 2.29 -6.41
C ARG A 41 -3.32 1.65 -5.99
N VAL A 42 -2.85 0.63 -6.71
CA VAL A 42 -1.64 -0.13 -6.39
C VAL A 42 -0.70 -0.22 -7.57
#